data_AF-A0A3M1WME8-F1
#
_entry.id   AF-A0A3M1WME8-F1
#
_cell.length_a   1.000
_cell.length_b   1.000
_cell.length_c   1.000
_cell.angle_alpha   90.00
_cell.angle_beta   90.00
_cell.angle_gamma   90.00
#
_symmetry.space_group_name_H-M   'P 1'
#
loop_
_entity.id
_entity.type
_entity.pdbx_description
1 polymer ?
#
loop_
_entity_poly.entity_id
_entity_poly.type
_entity_poly.pdbx_seq_one_letter_code
_entity_poly.pdbx_strand_id
1 'polypeptide(L)'
;MSGSKNDRDLKAAIEALIFVSEEPMTAKQLAEILGDLDPKDVEALANEVMAEFNAREGGVEIRRIAGGYRMSTRPQYHEVLRRYLRTRPAARLSLASLETLAVIAYKQ
;
A
#
# COMPACT_ATOMS: atom_id res chain seq x y z
N MET A 1 -15.68 20.36 13.96
CA MET A 1 -14.97 20.48 12.66
C MET A 1 -13.51 19.99 12.70
N SER A 2 -12.99 19.48 13.82
CA SER A 2 -11.58 19.02 13.93
C SER A 2 -11.33 17.57 13.48
N GLY A 3 -12.36 16.71 13.45
CA GLY A 3 -12.20 15.28 13.11
C GLY A 3 -11.92 15.00 11.63
N SER A 4 -12.61 15.70 10.72
CA SER A 4 -12.50 15.44 9.26
C SER A 4 -11.10 15.71 8.67
N LYS A 5 -10.33 16.62 9.26
CA LYS A 5 -8.96 16.91 8.80
C LYS A 5 -7.99 15.81 9.22
N ASN A 6 -8.15 15.31 10.45
CA ASN A 6 -7.35 14.20 10.99
C ASN A 6 -7.60 12.91 10.20
N ASP A 7 -8.86 12.60 9.87
CA ASP A 7 -9.20 11.40 9.11
C ASP A 7 -8.61 11.43 7.69
N ARG A 8 -8.62 12.60 7.03
CA ARG A 8 -7.99 12.74 5.70
C ARG A 8 -6.49 12.50 5.77
N ASP A 9 -5.81 13.06 6.77
CA ASP A 9 -4.37 12.89 6.94
C ASP A 9 -4.02 11.43 7.26
N LEU A 10 -4.82 10.75 8.09
CA LEU A 10 -4.68 9.31 8.37
C LEU A 10 -4.91 8.46 7.13
N LYS A 11 -5.95 8.73 6.34
CA LYS A 11 -6.21 8.03 5.07
C LYS A 11 -5.03 8.16 4.10
N ALA A 12 -4.47 9.37 3.97
CA ALA A 12 -3.30 9.61 3.13
C ALA A 12 -2.07 8.84 3.64
N ALA A 13 -1.86 8.78 4.96
CA ALA A 13 -0.79 7.97 5.55
C ALA A 13 -0.99 6.47 5.31
N ILE A 14 -2.21 5.95 5.46
CA ILE A 14 -2.56 4.55 5.16
C ILE A 14 -2.26 4.22 3.68
N GLU A 15 -2.68 5.07 2.74
CA GLU A 15 -2.39 4.88 1.32
C GLU A 15 -0.87 4.81 1.05
N ALA A 16 -0.11 5.75 1.64
CA ALA A 16 1.34 5.81 1.49
C ALA A 16 2.04 4.55 2.05
N LEU A 17 1.59 4.06 3.22
CA LEU A 17 2.09 2.84 3.83
C LEU A 17 1.80 1.61 2.96
N ILE A 18 0.57 1.48 2.45
CA ILE A 18 0.20 0.38 1.54
C ILE A 18 0.99 0.44 0.22
N PHE A 19 1.30 1.63 -0.28
CA PHE A 19 2.08 1.84 -1.50
C PHE A 19 3.55 1.41 -1.36
N VAL A 20 4.19 1.78 -0.25
CA VAL A 20 5.62 1.49 -0.03
C VAL A 20 5.86 0.05 0.47
N SER A 21 4.85 -0.57 1.07
CA SER A 21 4.98 -1.92 1.62
C SER A 21 5.17 -2.96 0.53
N GLU A 22 6.23 -3.76 0.68
CA GLU A 22 6.46 -4.91 -0.19
C GLU A 22 5.43 -6.00 0.08
N GLU A 23 4.94 -6.18 1.32
CA GLU A 23 3.99 -7.22 1.76
C GLU A 23 2.60 -6.66 2.11
N PRO A 24 1.52 -7.47 2.15
CA PRO A 24 0.22 -6.99 2.60
C PRO A 24 0.27 -6.44 4.03
N MET A 25 -0.17 -5.20 4.24
CA MET A 25 -0.21 -4.57 5.56
C MET A 25 -1.53 -4.82 6.28
N THR A 26 -1.48 -5.43 7.45
CA THR A 26 -2.68 -5.63 8.28
C THR A 26 -3.12 -4.33 8.95
N ALA A 27 -4.41 -4.23 9.27
CA ALA A 27 -4.94 -3.08 10.03
C ALA A 27 -4.22 -2.91 11.39
N LYS A 28 -3.80 -4.02 12.02
CA LYS A 28 -3.02 -4.01 13.25
C LYS A 28 -1.65 -3.33 13.06
N GLN A 29 -0.90 -3.71 12.03
CA GLN A 29 0.40 -3.08 11.73
C GLN A 29 0.25 -1.59 11.39
N LEU A 30 -0.78 -1.25 10.60
CA LEU A 30 -1.08 0.14 10.29
C LEU A 30 -1.39 0.93 11.57
N ALA A 31 -2.18 0.36 12.49
CA ALA A 31 -2.54 1.00 13.76
C ALA A 31 -1.33 1.23 14.67
N GLU A 32 -0.44 0.25 14.79
CA GLU A 32 0.83 0.37 15.54
C GLU A 32 1.69 1.52 14.97
N ILE A 33 1.87 1.57 13.64
CA ILE A 33 2.70 2.60 12.98
C ILE A 33 2.09 4.01 13.09
N LEU A 34 0.76 4.12 13.09
CA LEU A 34 0.03 5.40 13.15
C LEU A 34 -0.14 5.94 14.58
N GLY A 35 0.53 5.35 15.57
CA GLY A 35 0.53 5.80 16.96
C GLY A 35 -0.41 5.01 17.87
N ASP A 36 -0.41 3.69 17.73
CA ASP A 36 -1.19 2.74 18.56
C ASP A 36 -2.70 3.04 18.61
N LEU A 37 -3.28 3.30 17.43
CA LEU A 37 -4.72 3.50 17.27
C LEU A 37 -5.50 2.18 17.46
N ASP A 38 -6.83 2.24 17.57
CA ASP A 38 -7.66 1.02 17.56
C ASP A 38 -7.59 0.37 16.16
N PRO A 39 -7.17 -0.91 16.06
CA PRO A 39 -7.13 -1.62 14.78
C PRO A 39 -8.47 -1.65 14.03
N LYS A 40 -9.62 -1.60 14.73
CA LYS A 40 -10.93 -1.58 14.09
C LYS A 40 -11.21 -0.26 13.37
N ASP A 41 -10.82 0.86 13.96
CA ASP A 41 -10.98 2.18 13.34
C ASP A 41 -10.06 2.33 12.13
N VAL A 42 -8.82 1.82 12.25
CA VAL A 42 -7.87 1.79 11.14
C VAL A 42 -8.33 0.87 10.03
N GLU A 43 -8.96 -0.27 10.35
CA GLU A 43 -9.57 -1.16 9.35
C GLU A 43 -10.71 -0.45 8.59
N ALA A 44 -11.56 0.30 9.28
CA ALA A 44 -12.62 1.09 8.65
C ALA A 44 -12.03 2.14 7.68
N LEU A 45 -11.04 2.92 8.14
CA LEU A 45 -10.34 3.91 7.31
C LEU A 45 -9.63 3.26 6.12
N ALA A 46 -8.95 2.13 6.30
CA ALA A 46 -8.28 1.41 5.22
C ALA A 46 -9.27 0.87 4.17
N ASN A 47 -10.46 0.42 4.59
CA ASN A 47 -11.53 0.04 3.67
C ASN A 47 -12.05 1.23 2.86
N GLU A 48 -12.18 2.40 3.48
CA GLU A 48 -12.55 3.64 2.78
C GLU A 48 -11.47 4.05 1.77
N VAL A 49 -10.18 4.03 2.17
CA VAL A 49 -9.04 4.28 1.26
C VAL A 49 -9.07 3.33 0.07
N MET A 50 -9.28 2.03 0.31
CA MET A 50 -9.38 1.04 -0.75
C MET A 50 -10.53 1.36 -1.71
N ALA A 51 -11.72 1.71 -1.20
CA ALA A 51 -12.88 2.04 -2.02
C ALA A 51 -12.65 3.31 -2.84
N GLU A 52 -12.18 4.39 -2.22
CA GLU A 52 -11.87 5.67 -2.87
C GLU A 52 -10.80 5.49 -3.96
N PHE A 53 -9.69 4.80 -3.65
CA PHE A 53 -8.61 4.55 -4.60
C PHE A 53 -9.07 3.71 -5.79
N ASN A 54 -9.93 2.71 -5.55
CA ASN A 54 -10.42 1.81 -6.59
C ASN A 54 -11.50 2.44 -7.47
N ALA A 55 -12.15 3.53 -7.05
CA ALA A 55 -13.17 4.23 -7.81
C ALA A 55 -12.63 4.97 -9.05
N ARG A 56 -11.33 5.29 -9.10
CA ARG A 56 -10.71 6.03 -10.22
C ARG A 56 -10.49 5.22 -11.51
N GLU A 57 -10.90 3.95 -11.54
CA GLU A 57 -10.75 3.01 -12.68
C GLU A 57 -9.33 2.91 -13.30
N GLY A 58 -8.29 3.16 -12.51
CA GLY A 58 -6.89 3.13 -12.97
C GLY A 58 -6.28 1.73 -13.10
N GLY A 59 -5.03 1.65 -13.59
CA GLY A 59 -4.30 0.38 -13.78
C GLY A 59 -3.80 -0.34 -12.53
N VAL A 60 -3.91 0.32 -11.37
CA VAL A 60 -3.52 -0.20 -10.05
C VAL A 60 -4.76 -0.18 -9.17
N GLU A 61 -4.87 -1.18 -8.30
CA GLU A 61 -5.93 -1.34 -7.31
C GLU A 61 -5.34 -1.68 -5.93
N ILE A 62 -6.02 -1.26 -4.87
CA ILE A 62 -5.78 -1.77 -3.52
C ILE A 62 -6.67 -2.99 -3.32
N ARG A 63 -6.11 -4.08 -2.80
CA ARG A 63 -6.85 -5.31 -2.49
C ARG A 63 -6.56 -5.79 -1.07
N ARG A 64 -7.54 -6.49 -0.50
CA ARG A 64 -7.37 -7.27 0.72
C ARG A 64 -6.86 -8.67 0.39
N ILE A 65 -5.68 -9.04 0.88
CA ILE A 65 -5.02 -10.32 0.66
C ILE A 65 -4.49 -10.82 2.01
N ALA A 66 -4.79 -12.07 2.38
CA ALA A 66 -4.33 -12.69 3.63
C ALA A 66 -4.61 -11.84 4.89
N GLY A 67 -5.69 -11.06 4.90
CA GLY A 67 -6.04 -10.18 6.03
C GLY A 67 -5.33 -8.82 6.05
N GLY A 68 -4.49 -8.52 5.07
CA GLY A 68 -3.85 -7.21 4.89
C GLY A 68 -4.21 -6.52 3.58
N TYR A 69 -3.78 -5.27 3.43
CA TYR A 69 -4.00 -4.43 2.26
C TYR A 69 -2.71 -4.33 1.44
N ARG A 70 -2.83 -4.45 0.12
CA ARG A 70 -1.69 -4.30 -0.80
C ARG A 70 -2.13 -3.62 -2.09
N MET A 71 -1.26 -2.77 -2.64
CA MET A 71 -1.43 -2.32 -4.02
C MET A 71 -1.03 -3.44 -5.00
N SER A 72 -1.80 -3.58 -6.07
CA SER A 72 -1.57 -4.57 -7.13
C SER A 72 -2.03 -4.02 -8.47
N THR A 73 -1.51 -4.57 -9.57
CA THR A 73 -1.98 -4.19 -10.91
C THR A 73 -3.30 -4.88 -11.23
N ARG A 74 -4.19 -4.20 -11.96
CA ARG A 74 -5.47 -4.80 -12.34
C ARG A 74 -5.27 -5.90 -13.38
N PRO A 75 -5.99 -7.04 -13.28
CA PRO A 75 -5.86 -8.17 -14.21
C PRO A 75 -6.08 -7.80 -15.68
N GLN A 76 -6.91 -6.79 -15.97
CA GLN A 76 -7.19 -6.31 -17.32
C GLN A 76 -5.95 -5.81 -18.08
N TYR A 77 -4.85 -5.47 -17.38
CA TYR A 77 -3.59 -5.04 -18.00
C TYR A 77 -2.52 -6.15 -18.06
N HIS A 78 -2.87 -7.39 -17.70
CA HIS A 78 -1.95 -8.51 -17.61
C HIS A 78 -1.15 -8.76 -18.90
N GLU A 79 -1.76 -8.61 -20.08
CA GLU A 79 -1.09 -8.81 -21.37
C GLU A 79 0.03 -7.79 -21.61
N VAL A 80 -0.21 -6.51 -21.27
CA VAL A 80 0.77 -5.43 -21.39
C VAL A 80 1.93 -5.66 -20.42
N LEU A 81 1.62 -6.00 -19.17
CA LEU A 81 2.62 -6.31 -18.14
C LEU A 81 3.47 -7.54 -18.51
N ARG A 82 2.85 -8.57 -19.07
CA ARG A 82 3.54 -9.78 -19.54
C ARG A 82 4.55 -9.45 -20.65
N ARG A 83 4.18 -8.62 -21.62
CA ARG A 83 5.09 -8.17 -22.69
C ARG A 83 6.27 -7.38 -22.11
N TYR A 84 6.00 -6.46 -21.19
CA TYR A 84 7.03 -5.69 -20.50
C TYR A 84 8.03 -6.60 -19.75
N LEU A 85 7.53 -7.57 -18.97
CA LEU A 85 8.38 -8.50 -18.22
C LEU A 85 9.27 -9.35 -19.14
N ARG A 86 8.79 -9.73 -20.34
CA ARG A 86 9.60 -10.47 -21.33
C ARG A 86 10.76 -9.65 -21.93
N THR A 87 10.64 -8.32 -21.96
CA THR A 87 11.73 -7.43 -22.45
C THR A 87 12.86 -7.24 -21.43
N ARG A 88 12.67 -7.69 -20.17
CA ARG A 88 13.70 -7.63 -19.14
C ARG A 88 14.37 -9.00 -19.01
N PRO A 89 15.60 -9.21 -19.52
CA PRO A 89 16.34 -10.45 -19.27
C PRO A 89 16.60 -10.54 -17.77
N ALA A 90 15.93 -11.51 -17.10
CA ALA A 90 16.04 -11.85 -15.68
C ALA A 90 16.76 -10.78 -14.85
N ALA A 91 16.10 -9.62 -14.68
CA ALA A 91 16.72 -8.50 -13.99
C ALA A 91 17.00 -8.96 -12.57
N ARG A 92 18.30 -9.08 -12.25
CA ARG A 92 18.84 -9.00 -10.91
C ARG A 92 18.07 -7.93 -10.13
N LEU A 93 17.04 -8.34 -9.41
CA LEU A 93 16.59 -7.65 -8.20
C LEU A 93 17.65 -7.97 -7.13
N SER A 94 18.91 -7.60 -7.39
CA SER A 94 20.00 -7.87 -6.45
C SER A 94 20.05 -6.74 -5.44
N LEU A 95 19.59 -7.03 -4.22
CA LEU A 95 19.96 -6.41 -2.92
C LEU A 95 19.89 -4.87 -2.75
N ALA A 96 20.35 -4.08 -3.71
CA ALA A 96 20.47 -2.62 -3.62
C ALA A 96 19.13 -1.87 -3.53
N SER A 97 18.04 -2.44 -4.04
CA SER A 97 16.71 -1.85 -3.88
C SER A 97 16.16 -1.99 -2.45
N LEU A 98 16.57 -3.04 -1.72
CA LEU A 98 16.24 -3.23 -0.30
C LEU A 98 17.06 -2.30 0.62
N GLU A 99 18.32 -2.00 0.28
CA GLU A 99 19.16 -1.06 1.06
C GLU A 99 18.60 0.37 1.05
N THR A 100 17.91 0.79 -0.01
CA THR A 100 17.30 2.13 -0.05
C THR A 100 16.02 2.19 0.80
N LEU A 101 15.25 1.10 0.86
CA LEU A 101 14.04 1.02 1.69
C LEU A 101 14.39 0.93 3.19
N ALA A 102 15.49 0.26 3.54
CA ALA A 102 15.95 0.12 4.92
C ALA A 102 16.53 1.42 5.53
N VAL A 103 17.03 2.37 4.72
CA VAL A 103 17.63 3.61 5.22
C VAL A 103 16.60 4.57 5.84
N ILE A 104 15.32 4.47 5.48
CA ILE A 104 14.26 5.32 6.05
C ILE A 104 13.74 4.80 7.40
N ALA A 105 13.92 3.52 7.73
CA ALA A 105 13.45 2.93 8.98
C ALA A 105 14.40 3.16 10.20
N TYR A 106 15.54 3.84 10.02
CA TYR A 106 16.58 3.93 11.05
C TYR A 106 17.04 5.34 11.44
N LYS A 107 16.28 6.38 11.09
CA LYS A 107 16.52 7.73 11.59
C LYS A 107 15.27 8.36 12.20
N GLN A 108 14.95 7.92 13.41
CA GLN A 108 14.61 8.76 14.57
C GLN A 108 14.60 7.92 15.84
#